data_AF-A0A2R6L0K9-F1
#
_entry.id   AF-A0A2R6L0K9-F1
#
_cell.length_a   1.000
_cell.length_b   1.000
_cell.length_c   1.000
_cell.angle_alpha   90.00
_cell.angle_beta   90.00
_cell.angle_gamma   90.00
#
_symmetry.space_group_name_H-M   'P 1'
#
loop_
_entity.id
_entity.type
_entity.pdbx_description
1 polymer ?
#
loop_
_entity_poly.entity_id
_entity_poly.type
_entity_poly.pdbx_seq_one_letter_code
_entity_poly.pdbx_strand_id
1 'polypeptide(L)'
;MTKRHVSLPPEAEEGLEAFLGQVDRRLASDEDTCEVVEDVLVDLHGDRDAYERWQAGEEVSPAERVRLQGYDPCNATLESEYYAEKDEEAFEDSKHLQWLWRQFDATPMADNVEFALRFRRMLADHLFADCGQNCRFFKNITFTYGHNISVGDNVVVHDDVHLDDRGKLTVGDRVSISDGAHIYSHDHDLVDQTEVENFHTVIADDAR
;
A
#
# COMPACT_ATOMS: atom_id res chain seq x y z
N MET A 1 28.30 -3.73 -9.55
CA MET A 1 27.92 -2.33 -9.22
C MET A 1 28.22 -2.12 -7.74
N THR A 2 29.05 -1.15 -7.36
CA THR A 2 29.39 -0.89 -5.96
C THR A 2 28.25 -0.10 -5.32
N LYS A 3 27.45 -0.72 -4.45
CA LYS A 3 26.39 -0.01 -3.71
C LYS A 3 27.07 0.95 -2.72
N ARG A 4 26.68 2.22 -2.74
CA ARG A 4 27.06 3.19 -1.71
C ARG A 4 26.01 3.16 -0.60
N HIS A 5 26.46 3.21 0.65
CA HIS A 5 25.58 3.40 1.77
C HIS A 5 25.23 4.88 1.88
N VAL A 6 23.95 5.18 2.00
CA VAL A 6 23.39 6.51 2.24
C VAL A 6 22.54 6.35 3.49
N SER A 7 22.62 7.33 4.40
CA SER A 7 21.85 7.35 5.64
C SER A 7 21.25 8.72 5.84
N LEU A 8 20.16 8.81 6.62
CA LEU A 8 19.59 10.10 7.00
C LEU A 8 20.49 10.81 8.02
N PRO A 9 20.43 12.14 8.09
CA PRO A 9 20.89 12.88 9.27
C PRO A 9 20.15 12.41 10.53
N PRO A 10 20.79 12.40 11.72
CA PRO A 10 20.20 11.84 12.94
C PRO A 10 18.81 12.38 13.32
N GLU A 11 18.58 13.67 13.16
CA GLU A 11 17.28 14.31 13.47
C GLU A 11 16.17 13.84 12.51
N ALA A 12 16.51 13.65 11.23
CA ALA A 12 15.57 13.12 10.24
C ALA A 12 15.29 11.63 10.47
N GLU A 13 16.30 10.88 10.93
CA GLU A 13 16.17 9.47 11.31
C GLU A 13 15.21 9.31 12.51
N GLU A 14 15.41 10.09 13.58
CA GLU A 14 14.56 10.05 14.78
C GLU A 14 13.09 10.39 14.47
N GLY A 15 12.86 11.42 13.66
CA GLY A 15 11.52 11.79 13.23
C GLY A 15 10.84 10.70 12.38
N LEU A 16 11.59 10.07 11.48
CA LEU A 16 11.10 8.95 10.66
C LEU A 16 10.74 7.73 11.52
N GLU A 17 11.63 7.31 12.42
CA GLU A 17 11.39 6.17 13.31
C GLU A 17 10.18 6.40 14.21
N ALA A 18 10.05 7.61 14.77
CA ALA A 18 8.91 7.98 15.60
C ALA A 18 7.59 7.91 14.82
N PHE A 19 7.56 8.47 13.60
CA PHE A 19 6.38 8.44 12.74
C PHE A 19 6.00 7.00 12.35
N LEU A 20 6.96 6.22 11.83
CA LEU A 20 6.72 4.83 11.45
C LEU A 20 6.22 4.00 12.62
N GLY A 21 6.88 4.11 13.78
CA GLY A 21 6.49 3.37 14.98
C GLY A 21 5.14 3.81 15.55
N GLN A 22 4.70 5.04 15.32
CA GLN A 22 3.34 5.47 15.66
C GLN A 22 2.31 4.81 14.74
N VAL A 23 2.49 4.90 13.42
CA VAL A 23 1.56 4.32 12.44
C VAL A 23 1.46 2.80 12.60
N ASP A 24 2.62 2.13 12.67
CA ASP A 24 2.70 0.67 12.82
C ASP A 24 1.96 0.17 14.07
N ARG A 25 2.14 0.84 15.21
CA ARG A 25 1.44 0.47 16.45
C ARG A 25 -0.06 0.66 16.38
N ARG A 26 -0.54 1.71 15.70
CA ARG A 26 -1.98 1.95 15.54
C ARG A 26 -2.61 0.91 14.63
N LEU A 27 -1.97 0.64 13.49
CA LEU A 27 -2.42 -0.39 12.54
C LEU A 27 -2.38 -1.80 13.15
N ALA A 28 -1.45 -2.09 14.07
CA ALA A 28 -1.38 -3.36 14.79
C ALA A 28 -2.33 -3.47 16.01
N SER A 29 -3.09 -2.43 16.32
CA SER A 29 -3.96 -2.38 17.50
C SER A 29 -5.41 -2.75 17.16
N ASP A 30 -6.31 -2.65 18.16
CA ASP A 30 -7.75 -2.82 17.95
C ASP A 30 -8.44 -1.52 17.45
N GLU A 31 -7.67 -0.48 17.10
CA GLU A 31 -8.21 0.73 16.44
C GLU A 31 -8.80 0.37 15.06
N ASP A 32 -9.83 1.10 14.64
CA ASP A 32 -10.42 0.92 13.32
C ASP A 32 -9.43 1.37 12.23
N THR A 33 -9.07 0.47 11.31
CA THR A 33 -8.11 0.74 10.24
C THR A 33 -8.53 1.92 9.36
N CYS A 34 -9.82 2.12 9.12
CA CYS A 34 -10.33 3.25 8.34
C CYS A 34 -10.02 4.59 9.04
N GLU A 35 -10.29 4.69 10.35
CA GLU A 35 -9.99 5.88 11.16
C GLU A 35 -8.48 6.15 11.24
N VAL A 36 -7.66 5.10 11.44
CA VAL A 36 -6.19 5.24 11.49
C VAL A 36 -5.65 5.76 10.16
N VAL A 37 -6.10 5.18 9.04
CA VAL A 37 -5.66 5.60 7.70
C VAL A 37 -6.08 7.04 7.40
N GLU A 38 -7.33 7.42 7.70
CA GLU A 38 -7.82 8.79 7.51
C GLU A 38 -6.91 9.80 8.25
N ASP A 39 -6.66 9.55 9.53
CA ASP A 39 -5.79 10.39 10.35
C ASP A 39 -4.38 10.51 9.77
N VAL A 40 -3.78 9.38 9.38
CA VAL A 40 -2.42 9.38 8.83
C VAL A 40 -2.36 10.17 7.53
N LEU A 41 -3.39 10.06 6.67
CA LEU A 41 -3.46 10.83 5.43
C LEU A 41 -3.64 12.32 5.70
N VAL A 42 -4.48 12.71 6.65
CA VAL A 42 -4.61 14.12 7.08
C VAL A 42 -3.25 14.70 7.49
N ASP A 43 -2.44 13.95 8.25
CA ASP A 43 -1.12 14.39 8.69
C ASP A 43 -0.08 14.41 7.56
N LEU A 44 -0.03 13.36 6.73
CA LEU A 44 0.89 13.27 5.58
C LEU A 44 0.68 14.40 4.57
N HIS A 45 -0.57 14.86 4.41
CA HIS A 45 -0.91 15.97 3.54
C HIS A 45 -0.85 17.35 4.23
N GLY A 46 -0.56 17.39 5.54
CA GLY A 46 -0.41 18.63 6.30
C GLY A 46 -1.71 19.40 6.51
N ASP A 47 -2.85 18.71 6.50
CA ASP A 47 -4.20 19.31 6.52
C ASP A 47 -4.88 19.24 7.90
N ARG A 48 -4.16 18.84 8.97
CA ARG A 48 -4.70 18.66 10.33
C ARG A 48 -5.55 19.84 10.82
N ASP A 49 -5.04 21.07 10.73
CA ASP A 49 -5.77 22.28 11.15
C ASP A 49 -7.07 22.49 10.35
N ALA A 50 -7.05 22.19 9.05
CA ALA A 50 -8.24 22.32 8.20
C ALA A 50 -9.26 21.22 8.50
N TYR A 51 -8.79 20.00 8.74
CA TYR A 51 -9.60 18.85 9.13
C TYR A 51 -10.30 19.09 10.47
N GLU A 52 -9.58 19.57 11.49
CA GLU A 52 -10.14 19.85 12.82
C GLU A 52 -11.21 20.94 12.78
N ARG A 53 -10.99 22.03 12.04
CA ARG A 53 -12.02 23.08 11.84
C ARG A 53 -13.27 22.52 11.16
N TRP A 54 -13.08 21.69 10.13
CA TRP A 54 -14.21 21.05 9.44
C TRP A 54 -14.99 20.12 10.37
N GLN A 55 -14.31 19.30 11.18
CA GLN A 55 -14.93 18.43 12.19
C GLN A 55 -15.64 19.23 13.31
N ALA A 56 -15.15 20.43 13.63
CA ALA A 56 -15.82 21.36 14.56
C ALA A 56 -17.07 22.05 13.97
N GLY A 57 -17.40 21.77 12.70
CA GLY A 57 -18.57 22.33 12.01
C GLY A 57 -18.33 23.72 11.42
N GLU A 58 -17.08 24.17 11.31
CA GLU A 58 -16.75 25.42 10.62
C GLU A 58 -16.95 25.30 9.11
N GLU A 59 -17.22 26.44 8.44
CA GLU A 59 -17.32 26.48 6.99
C GLU A 59 -15.94 26.29 6.34
N VAL A 60 -15.87 25.34 5.42
CA VAL A 60 -14.74 25.14 4.50
C VAL A 60 -15.24 25.29 3.06
N SER A 61 -14.35 25.61 2.13
CA SER A 61 -14.73 25.68 0.72
C SER A 61 -15.16 24.29 0.20
N PRO A 62 -15.95 24.21 -0.88
CA PRO A 62 -16.30 22.93 -1.48
C PRO A 62 -15.09 22.07 -1.89
N ALA A 63 -14.01 22.71 -2.36
CA ALA A 63 -12.78 22.02 -2.72
C ALA A 63 -12.05 21.44 -1.50
N GLU A 64 -11.94 22.21 -0.40
CA GLU A 64 -11.40 21.72 0.87
C GLU A 64 -12.25 20.56 1.40
N ARG A 65 -13.58 20.67 1.37
CA ARG A 65 -14.48 19.61 1.84
C ARG A 65 -14.26 18.30 1.09
N VAL A 66 -14.27 18.34 -0.25
CA VAL A 66 -14.08 17.13 -1.07
C VAL A 66 -12.70 16.51 -0.83
N ARG A 67 -11.66 17.35 -0.66
CA ARG A 67 -10.31 16.88 -0.34
C ARG A 67 -10.26 16.20 1.03
N LEU A 68 -10.79 16.84 2.08
CA LEU A 68 -10.82 16.28 3.44
C LEU A 68 -11.62 14.97 3.50
N GLN A 69 -12.77 14.91 2.82
CA GLN A 69 -13.56 13.69 2.69
C GLN A 69 -12.83 12.57 1.93
N GLY A 70 -11.88 12.92 1.06
CA GLY A 70 -11.09 11.95 0.31
C GLY A 70 -9.96 11.29 1.11
N TYR A 71 -9.67 11.77 2.33
CA TYR A 71 -8.73 11.10 3.23
C TYR A 71 -9.34 9.86 3.88
N ASP A 72 -10.66 9.87 4.08
CA ASP A 72 -11.41 8.73 4.59
C ASP A 72 -11.44 7.59 3.54
N PRO A 73 -10.78 6.45 3.78
CA PRO A 73 -10.76 5.34 2.83
C PRO A 73 -12.10 4.61 2.75
N CYS A 74 -13.00 4.76 3.72
CA CYS A 74 -14.37 4.25 3.64
C CYS A 74 -15.21 5.02 2.61
N ASN A 75 -14.86 6.29 2.33
CA ASN A 75 -15.45 7.08 1.24
C ASN A 75 -14.77 6.85 -0.12
N ALA A 76 -13.62 6.18 -0.15
CA ALA A 76 -12.88 5.91 -1.37
C ALA A 76 -13.39 4.65 -2.06
N THR A 77 -13.44 4.70 -3.39
CA THR A 77 -13.75 3.53 -4.22
C THR A 77 -12.53 3.00 -4.95
N LEU A 78 -12.41 1.67 -5.01
CA LEU A 78 -11.40 0.97 -5.81
C LEU A 78 -12.10 0.05 -6.82
N GLU A 79 -11.49 -0.14 -7.99
CA GLU A 79 -12.06 -1.00 -9.04
C GLU A 79 -12.37 -2.42 -8.54
N SER A 80 -11.51 -2.94 -7.68
CA SER A 80 -11.62 -4.25 -7.06
C SER A 80 -12.90 -4.45 -6.24
N GLU A 81 -13.58 -3.37 -5.82
CA GLU A 81 -14.85 -3.47 -5.11
C GLU A 81 -15.96 -4.08 -5.97
N TYR A 82 -15.84 -4.00 -7.30
CA TYR A 82 -16.82 -4.50 -8.26
C TYR A 82 -16.58 -5.95 -8.69
N TYR A 83 -15.53 -6.61 -8.19
CA TYR A 83 -15.21 -8.00 -8.55
C TYR A 83 -16.03 -8.96 -7.69
N ALA A 84 -16.76 -9.87 -8.35
CA ALA A 84 -17.76 -10.71 -7.69
C ALA A 84 -17.15 -11.84 -6.85
N GLU A 85 -15.92 -12.24 -7.16
CA GLU A 85 -15.21 -13.35 -6.53
C GLU A 85 -14.34 -12.95 -5.33
N LYS A 86 -14.26 -11.65 -5.01
CA LYS A 86 -13.47 -11.15 -3.89
C LYS A 86 -14.03 -11.66 -2.55
N ASP A 87 -13.16 -11.86 -1.57
CA ASP A 87 -13.58 -11.97 -0.17
C ASP A 87 -13.93 -10.57 0.32
N GLU A 88 -15.21 -10.31 0.62
CA GLU A 88 -15.69 -8.96 0.97
C GLU A 88 -15.04 -8.44 2.26
N GLU A 89 -14.93 -9.28 3.29
CA GLU A 89 -14.44 -8.88 4.61
C GLU A 89 -12.92 -8.63 4.55
N ALA A 90 -12.16 -9.56 3.97
CA ALA A 90 -10.72 -9.37 3.80
C ALA A 90 -10.40 -8.20 2.86
N PHE A 91 -11.25 -7.97 1.84
CA PHE A 91 -11.06 -6.85 0.93
C PHE A 91 -11.32 -5.51 1.61
N GLU A 92 -12.34 -5.37 2.47
CA GLU A 92 -12.63 -4.13 3.20
C GLU A 92 -11.41 -3.65 3.99
N ASP A 93 -10.80 -4.53 4.78
CA ASP A 93 -9.59 -4.20 5.55
C ASP A 93 -8.42 -3.82 4.64
N SER A 94 -8.15 -4.63 3.61
CA SER A 94 -7.06 -4.37 2.69
C SER A 94 -7.26 -3.10 1.86
N LYS A 95 -8.51 -2.71 1.57
CA LYS A 95 -8.86 -1.49 0.82
C LYS A 95 -8.31 -0.26 1.53
N HIS A 96 -8.45 -0.19 2.85
CA HIS A 96 -7.98 0.95 3.63
C HIS A 96 -6.46 1.09 3.54
N LEU A 97 -5.73 0.00 3.68
CA LEU A 97 -4.27 -0.03 3.56
C LEU A 97 -3.79 0.25 2.12
N GLN A 98 -4.51 -0.26 1.11
CA GLN A 98 -4.25 0.07 -0.29
C GLN A 98 -4.47 1.56 -0.57
N TRP A 99 -5.48 2.18 0.04
CA TRP A 99 -5.71 3.61 -0.07
C TRP A 99 -4.55 4.40 0.53
N LEU A 100 -4.12 4.04 1.74
CA LEU A 100 -2.95 4.65 2.38
C LEU A 100 -1.69 4.53 1.51
N TRP A 101 -1.43 3.35 0.94
CA TRP A 101 -0.30 3.14 0.02
C TRP A 101 -0.37 4.08 -1.19
N ARG A 102 -1.53 4.13 -1.87
CA ARG A 102 -1.74 4.94 -3.07
C ARG A 102 -1.62 6.43 -2.78
N GLN A 103 -2.21 6.91 -1.69
CA GLN A 103 -2.17 8.32 -1.33
C GLN A 103 -0.79 8.74 -0.81
N PHE A 104 -0.09 7.87 -0.08
CA PHE A 104 1.31 8.10 0.28
C PHE A 104 2.18 8.33 -0.95
N ASP A 105 2.01 7.50 -2.00
CA ASP A 105 2.77 7.62 -3.26
C ASP A 105 2.51 8.94 -4.02
N ALA A 106 1.41 9.64 -3.72
CA ALA A 106 1.10 10.96 -4.24
C ALA A 106 1.77 12.11 -3.47
N THR A 107 2.47 11.83 -2.36
CA THR A 107 3.18 12.84 -1.56
C THR A 107 4.62 13.06 -2.04
N PRO A 108 5.24 14.22 -1.77
CA PRO A 108 6.68 14.40 -1.96
C PRO A 108 7.54 13.46 -1.12
N MET A 109 7.02 12.93 0.00
CA MET A 109 7.72 12.01 0.88
C MET A 109 7.97 10.66 0.20
N ALA A 110 7.12 10.26 -0.74
CA ALA A 110 7.29 9.03 -1.52
C ALA A 110 8.51 9.04 -2.46
N ASP A 111 9.05 10.22 -2.78
CA ASP A 111 10.29 10.38 -3.56
C ASP A 111 11.55 10.36 -2.68
N ASN A 112 11.40 10.50 -1.35
CA ASN A 112 12.50 10.28 -0.42
C ASN A 112 12.71 8.77 -0.22
N VAL A 113 13.65 8.19 -0.98
CA VAL A 113 13.92 6.74 -1.02
C VAL A 113 14.03 6.11 0.37
N GLU A 114 14.75 6.73 1.30
CA GLU A 114 14.98 6.13 2.62
C GLU A 114 13.71 6.11 3.47
N PHE A 115 12.90 7.16 3.41
CA PHE A 115 11.57 7.21 4.04
C PHE A 115 10.64 6.19 3.38
N ALA A 116 10.51 6.29 2.07
CA ALA A 116 9.49 5.60 1.30
C ALA A 116 9.68 4.07 1.31
N LEU A 117 10.92 3.59 1.25
CA LEU A 117 11.21 2.15 1.37
C LEU A 117 10.77 1.59 2.72
N ARG A 118 11.00 2.32 3.81
CA ARG A 118 10.62 1.87 5.16
C ARG A 118 9.12 1.96 5.39
N PHE A 119 8.48 3.04 4.93
CA PHE A 119 7.03 3.21 5.04
C PHE A 119 6.28 2.13 4.26
N ARG A 120 6.64 1.89 2.99
CA ARG A 120 6.04 0.81 2.19
C ARG A 120 6.35 -0.58 2.73
N ARG A 121 7.55 -0.79 3.29
CA ARG A 121 7.86 -2.06 3.97
C ARG A 121 6.94 -2.28 5.17
N MET A 122 6.75 -1.28 6.04
CA MET A 122 5.82 -1.36 7.16
C MET A 122 4.40 -1.65 6.67
N LEU A 123 3.90 -0.91 5.68
CA LEU A 123 2.57 -1.17 5.13
C LEU A 123 2.42 -2.59 4.55
N ALA A 124 3.47 -3.14 3.94
CA ALA A 124 3.44 -4.50 3.41
C ALA A 124 3.28 -5.56 4.52
N ASP A 125 3.71 -5.31 5.77
CA ASP A 125 3.43 -6.22 6.89
C ASP A 125 1.95 -6.24 7.29
N HIS A 126 1.23 -5.15 7.05
CA HIS A 126 -0.20 -5.03 7.35
C HIS A 126 -1.07 -5.43 6.15
N LEU A 127 -0.59 -5.22 4.92
CA LEU A 127 -1.38 -5.38 3.69
C LEU A 127 -1.26 -6.78 3.07
N PHE A 128 -0.08 -7.39 3.10
CA PHE A 128 0.15 -8.69 2.46
C PHE A 128 -0.19 -9.85 3.40
N ALA A 129 -0.48 -11.02 2.83
CA ALA A 129 -0.64 -12.24 3.63
C ALA A 129 0.63 -12.57 4.42
N ASP A 130 1.79 -12.40 3.79
CA ASP A 130 3.10 -12.54 4.42
C ASP A 130 4.11 -11.58 3.78
N CYS A 131 4.98 -10.99 4.59
CA CYS A 131 6.13 -10.24 4.09
C CYS A 131 7.42 -10.60 4.83
N GLY A 132 8.39 -11.14 4.10
CA GLY A 132 9.70 -11.52 4.62
C GLY A 132 10.57 -10.33 5.00
N GLN A 133 11.77 -10.63 5.47
CA GLN A 133 12.73 -9.65 5.95
C GLN A 133 13.47 -8.97 4.80
N ASN A 134 13.92 -7.73 5.02
CA ASN A 134 14.75 -6.97 4.06
C ASN A 134 14.12 -6.74 2.68
N CYS A 135 12.78 -6.76 2.58
CA CYS A 135 12.05 -6.43 1.37
C CYS A 135 12.12 -4.93 1.05
N ARG A 136 12.12 -4.58 -0.24
CA ARG A 136 12.14 -3.20 -0.72
C ARG A 136 11.09 -3.00 -1.80
N PHE A 137 10.18 -2.07 -1.55
CA PHE A 137 9.05 -1.73 -2.41
C PHE A 137 9.20 -0.29 -2.89
N PHE A 138 9.38 -0.13 -4.20
CA PHE A 138 9.55 1.17 -4.85
C PHE A 138 8.19 1.81 -5.17
N LYS A 139 8.19 2.91 -5.93
CA LYS A 139 7.02 3.77 -6.09
C LYS A 139 6.01 3.17 -7.08
N ASN A 140 4.74 3.54 -6.93
CA ASN A 140 3.65 3.19 -7.85
C ASN A 140 3.43 1.69 -8.02
N ILE A 141 3.77 0.88 -7.01
CA ILE A 141 3.39 -0.52 -7.01
C ILE A 141 1.87 -0.58 -6.78
N THR A 142 1.18 -1.35 -7.60
CA THR A 142 -0.26 -1.53 -7.52
C THR A 142 -0.60 -3.00 -7.27
N PHE A 143 -1.72 -3.21 -6.59
CA PHE A 143 -2.25 -4.52 -6.22
C PHE A 143 -3.75 -4.56 -6.54
N THR A 144 -4.29 -5.75 -6.74
CA THR A 144 -5.74 -5.90 -6.91
C THR A 144 -6.42 -5.93 -5.53
N TYR A 145 -5.97 -6.82 -4.65
CA TYR A 145 -6.45 -6.96 -3.27
C TYR A 145 -5.34 -6.71 -2.23
N GLY A 146 -4.09 -7.03 -2.55
CA GLY A 146 -2.95 -6.96 -1.63
C GLY A 146 -2.85 -8.14 -0.65
N HIS A 147 -3.97 -8.51 -0.02
CA HIS A 147 -4.02 -9.53 1.02
C HIS A 147 -3.84 -10.98 0.54
N ASN A 148 -3.72 -11.24 -0.78
CA ASN A 148 -3.42 -12.56 -1.33
C ASN A 148 -1.95 -12.75 -1.73
N ILE A 149 -1.10 -11.77 -1.42
CA ILE A 149 0.32 -11.76 -1.75
C ILE A 149 1.13 -12.29 -0.57
N SER A 150 1.99 -13.29 -0.81
CA SER A 150 3.04 -13.70 0.14
C SER A 150 4.41 -13.41 -0.48
N VAL A 151 5.29 -12.73 0.26
CA VAL A 151 6.64 -12.34 -0.19
C VAL A 151 7.69 -12.93 0.74
N GLY A 152 8.70 -13.61 0.20
CA GLY A 152 9.84 -14.15 0.93
C GLY A 152 10.88 -13.10 1.35
N ASP A 153 12.06 -13.56 1.75
CA ASP A 153 13.12 -12.69 2.26
C ASP A 153 13.94 -12.05 1.13
N ASN A 154 14.41 -10.81 1.34
CA ASN A 154 15.30 -10.07 0.45
C ASN A 154 14.72 -9.82 -0.95
N VAL A 155 13.40 -9.64 -1.04
CA VAL A 155 12.71 -9.32 -2.30
C VAL A 155 12.83 -7.84 -2.62
N VAL A 156 12.98 -7.53 -3.91
CA VAL A 156 12.92 -6.15 -4.42
C VAL A 156 11.84 -6.06 -5.49
N VAL A 157 10.87 -5.17 -5.29
CA VAL A 157 9.86 -4.83 -6.28
C VAL A 157 10.08 -3.39 -6.70
N HIS A 158 10.41 -3.20 -7.97
CA HIS A 158 10.77 -1.91 -8.56
C HIS A 158 9.55 -1.04 -8.89
N ASP A 159 9.81 0.15 -9.44
CA ASP A 159 8.80 1.15 -9.72
C ASP A 159 7.75 0.66 -10.73
N ASP A 160 6.51 1.13 -10.58
CA ASP A 160 5.41 0.90 -11.53
C ASP A 160 5.06 -0.59 -11.78
N VAL A 161 5.36 -1.47 -10.81
CA VAL A 161 4.99 -2.89 -10.89
C VAL A 161 3.51 -3.09 -10.54
N HIS A 162 2.82 -3.91 -11.32
CA HIS A 162 1.49 -4.41 -10.97
C HIS A 162 1.57 -5.86 -10.49
N LEU A 163 1.13 -6.10 -9.26
CA LEU A 163 1.01 -7.42 -8.64
C LEU A 163 -0.47 -7.77 -8.52
N ASP A 164 -1.01 -8.45 -9.52
CA ASP A 164 -2.38 -8.92 -9.47
C ASP A 164 -2.49 -10.18 -8.61
N ASP A 165 -3.32 -10.08 -7.58
CA ASP A 165 -3.59 -11.10 -6.58
C ASP A 165 -5.10 -11.39 -6.46
N ARG A 166 -5.83 -11.35 -7.58
CA ARG A 166 -7.18 -11.94 -7.67
C ARG A 166 -7.15 -13.43 -7.35
N GLY A 167 -6.17 -14.13 -7.91
CA GLY A 167 -5.73 -15.43 -7.42
C GLY A 167 -4.66 -15.30 -6.34
N LYS A 168 -3.99 -16.40 -6.00
CA LYS A 168 -2.90 -16.35 -5.01
C LYS A 168 -1.59 -15.95 -5.71
N LEU A 169 -0.82 -15.05 -5.10
CA LEU A 169 0.53 -14.70 -5.56
C LEU A 169 1.57 -15.05 -4.49
N THR A 170 2.57 -15.87 -4.84
CA THR A 170 3.71 -16.17 -3.96
C THR A 170 5.01 -15.79 -4.64
N VAL A 171 5.76 -14.91 -3.99
CA VAL A 171 7.10 -14.49 -4.39
C VAL A 171 8.10 -15.10 -3.42
N GLY A 172 9.00 -15.93 -3.93
CA GLY A 172 10.04 -16.60 -3.15
C GLY A 172 11.16 -15.67 -2.68
N ASP A 173 12.22 -16.26 -2.16
CA ASP A 173 13.34 -15.51 -1.60
C ASP A 173 14.24 -14.89 -2.67
N ARG A 174 14.85 -13.75 -2.34
CA ARG A 174 15.89 -13.08 -3.14
C ARG A 174 15.43 -12.69 -4.55
N VAL A 175 14.12 -12.60 -4.77
CA VAL A 175 13.53 -12.21 -6.05
C VAL A 175 13.76 -10.72 -6.33
N SER A 176 13.93 -10.38 -7.60
CA SER A 176 13.89 -8.99 -8.10
C SER A 176 12.82 -8.90 -9.19
N ILE A 177 11.84 -8.02 -9.02
CA ILE A 177 10.81 -7.74 -10.03
C ILE A 177 11.14 -6.36 -10.61
N SER A 178 11.49 -6.32 -11.89
CA SER A 178 11.94 -5.12 -12.60
C SER A 178 10.82 -4.10 -12.81
N ASP A 179 11.22 -2.86 -13.02
CA ASP A 179 10.33 -1.72 -13.25
C ASP A 179 9.29 -2.01 -14.36
N GLY A 180 8.04 -1.63 -14.12
CA GLY A 180 6.95 -1.78 -15.09
C GLY A 180 6.51 -3.22 -15.37
N ALA A 181 6.93 -4.21 -14.57
CA ALA A 181 6.46 -5.58 -14.72
C ALA A 181 5.00 -5.73 -14.27
N HIS A 182 4.25 -6.60 -14.95
CA HIS A 182 2.89 -6.97 -14.59
C HIS A 182 2.86 -8.48 -14.36
N ILE A 183 2.39 -8.89 -13.18
CA ILE A 183 2.26 -10.30 -12.80
C ILE A 183 0.79 -10.56 -12.53
N TYR A 184 0.22 -11.49 -13.30
CA TYR A 184 -1.20 -11.84 -13.21
C TYR A 184 -1.41 -13.18 -12.51
N SER A 185 -2.47 -13.26 -11.73
CA SER A 185 -2.97 -14.46 -11.05
C SER A 185 -4.40 -14.81 -11.43
N HIS A 186 -4.96 -14.16 -12.46
CA HIS A 186 -6.24 -14.53 -13.06
C HIS A 186 -6.22 -14.47 -14.58
N ASP A 187 -7.21 -15.10 -15.20
CA ASP A 187 -7.56 -14.94 -16.62
C ASP A 187 -9.08 -14.85 -16.77
N HIS A 188 -9.53 -14.36 -17.92
CA HIS A 188 -10.93 -14.28 -18.30
C HIS A 188 -11.24 -15.33 -19.38
N ASP A 189 -12.45 -15.91 -19.35
CA ASP A 189 -12.89 -16.73 -20.48
C ASP A 189 -12.90 -15.91 -21.78
N LEU A 190 -12.47 -16.52 -22.87
CA LEU A 190 -12.31 -15.86 -24.17
C LEU A 190 -13.64 -15.41 -24.79
N VAL A 191 -14.77 -15.96 -24.36
CA VAL A 191 -16.12 -15.71 -24.89
C VAL A 191 -16.97 -14.95 -23.88
N ASP A 192 -16.93 -15.34 -22.61
CA ASP A 192 -17.66 -14.68 -21.53
C ASP A 192 -16.71 -14.04 -20.51
N GLN A 193 -16.43 -12.75 -20.68
CA GLN A 193 -15.53 -12.02 -19.78
C GLN A 193 -16.00 -12.00 -18.31
N THR A 194 -17.25 -12.34 -18.00
CA THR A 194 -17.71 -12.42 -16.61
C THR A 194 -17.23 -13.69 -15.89
N GLU A 195 -16.80 -14.70 -16.64
CA GLU A 195 -16.18 -15.91 -16.10
C GLU A 195 -14.68 -15.65 -15.88
N VAL A 196 -14.25 -15.77 -14.63
CA VAL A 196 -12.87 -15.50 -14.17
C VAL A 196 -12.28 -16.78 -13.60
N GLU A 197 -11.09 -17.14 -14.06
CA GLU A 197 -10.30 -18.24 -13.49
C GLU A 197 -9.13 -17.68 -12.67
N ASN A 198 -9.09 -18.01 -11.38
CA ASN A 198 -8.02 -17.62 -10.48
C ASN A 198 -6.96 -18.73 -10.36
N PHE A 199 -5.69 -18.35 -10.49
CA PHE A 199 -4.54 -19.23 -10.39
C PHE A 199 -3.76 -19.01 -9.09
N HIS A 200 -2.87 -19.95 -8.79
CA HIS A 200 -1.75 -19.69 -7.89
C HIS A 200 -0.51 -19.39 -8.72
N THR A 201 -0.14 -18.12 -8.81
CA THR A 201 1.07 -17.66 -9.49
C THR A 201 2.24 -17.70 -8.52
N VAL A 202 3.33 -18.38 -8.92
CA VAL A 202 4.53 -18.54 -8.09
C VAL A 202 5.75 -18.01 -8.83
N ILE A 203 6.44 -17.05 -8.23
CA ILE A 203 7.77 -16.60 -8.64
C ILE A 203 8.77 -17.26 -7.70
N ALA A 204 9.51 -18.25 -8.21
CA ALA A 204 10.43 -19.04 -7.41
C ALA A 204 11.65 -18.22 -6.94
N ASP A 205 12.33 -18.74 -5.92
CA ASP A 205 13.55 -18.16 -5.37
C ASP A 205 14.58 -17.79 -6.44
N ASP A 206 15.33 -16.72 -6.18
CA ASP A 206 16.43 -16.22 -6.99
C ASP A 206 16.05 -15.73 -8.41
N ALA A 207 14.76 -15.63 -8.74
CA ALA A 207 14.29 -15.02 -9.99
C ALA A 207 14.68 -13.53 -10.07
N ARG A 208 15.19 -13.07 -11.23
CA ARG A 208 15.65 -11.69 -11.46
C ARG A 208 15.32 -11.20 -12.86
#